data_AF-A0A8J5TMU9-F1
#
_entry.id   AF-A0A8J5TMU9-F1
#
_cell.length_a   1.000
_cell.length_b   1.000
_cell.length_c   1.000
_cell.angle_alpha   90.00
_cell.angle_beta   90.00
_cell.angle_gamma   90.00
#
_symmetry.space_group_name_H-M   'P 1'
#
loop_
_entity.id
_entity.type
_entity.pdbx_description
1 polymer ?
#
loop_
_entity_poly.entity_id
_entity_poly.type
_entity_poly.pdbx_seq_one_letter_code
_entity_poly.pdbx_strand_id
1 'polypeptide(L)'
;MPEQPDIPSTLEEFRNSEQVVDPPVVAVSSPIEPEIWPRYGNNCLVFFPTTNEDKIVPFHNHFKNTKPDDVGILYFLNIPVPDHGVPQPYNEEGPKAAERRAKDAKRLLEQNYPNYREHHRIGPTYIAVVESAYQIDGVDRPVDYATISIYDALTGKVVTAISKGVTLNPWFVEEARSQGFTNGNKNCGVMTPGAVLAKTIKGVDAQKWHEDACGKARREILDDAIKDMPMPQGKCKSS
;
A
#
# COMPACT_ATOMS: atom_id res chain seq x y z
N MET A 1 0.71 -28.47 19.85
CA MET A 1 1.28 -27.18 19.39
C MET A 1 2.02 -27.48 18.10
N PRO A 2 1.76 -26.75 17.00
CA PRO A 2 2.59 -26.87 15.81
C PRO A 2 4.04 -26.57 16.20
N GLU A 3 4.99 -27.30 15.64
CA GLU A 3 6.42 -27.01 15.77
C GLU A 3 6.68 -25.59 15.27
N GLN A 4 7.33 -24.75 16.07
CA GLN A 4 7.74 -23.43 15.60
C GLN A 4 8.86 -23.63 14.57
N PRO A 5 8.78 -23.00 13.39
CA PRO A 5 9.86 -23.10 12.42
C PRO A 5 11.16 -22.54 13.01
N ASP A 6 12.27 -23.21 12.74
CA ASP A 6 13.60 -22.76 13.14
C ASP A 6 13.83 -21.32 12.67
N ILE A 7 14.49 -20.52 13.52
CA ILE A 7 14.79 -19.12 13.21
C ILE A 7 16.00 -19.11 12.27
N PRO A 8 15.86 -18.62 11.02
CA PRO A 8 16.99 -18.56 10.11
C PRO A 8 18.04 -17.58 10.65
N SER A 9 19.29 -18.05 10.70
CA SER A 9 20.44 -17.31 11.21
C SER A 9 21.38 -16.82 10.11
N THR A 10 21.28 -17.41 8.91
CA THR A 10 22.05 -17.04 7.73
C THR A 10 21.14 -16.68 6.55
N LEU A 11 21.70 -15.96 5.56
CA LEU A 11 20.97 -15.64 4.33
C LEU A 11 20.59 -16.90 3.54
N GLU A 12 21.41 -17.94 3.60
CA GLU A 12 21.13 -19.22 2.93
C GLU A 12 19.94 -19.93 3.57
N GLU A 13 19.86 -19.95 4.91
CA GLU A 13 18.71 -20.50 5.65
C GLU A 13 17.42 -19.69 5.44
N PHE A 14 17.54 -18.37 5.28
CA PHE A 14 16.38 -17.51 5.04
C PHE A 14 15.82 -17.63 3.62
N ARG A 15 16.65 -18.02 2.65
CA ARG A 15 16.22 -18.07 1.26
C ARG A 15 15.16 -19.13 1.05
N ASN A 16 14.02 -18.70 0.50
CA ASN A 16 12.84 -19.56 0.30
C ASN A 16 12.29 -20.19 1.60
N SER A 17 12.59 -19.64 2.78
CA SER A 17 12.04 -20.12 4.05
C SER A 17 10.59 -19.69 4.27
N GLU A 18 10.12 -18.70 3.51
CA GLU A 18 8.79 -18.11 3.59
C GLU A 18 7.96 -18.39 2.34
N GLN A 19 6.65 -18.25 2.46
CA GLN A 19 5.70 -18.62 1.42
C GLN A 19 4.82 -17.44 1.02
N VAL A 20 4.52 -17.35 -0.27
CA VAL A 20 3.47 -16.48 -0.77
C VAL A 20 2.13 -17.16 -0.53
N VAL A 21 1.24 -16.49 0.19
CA VAL A 21 -0.09 -16.99 0.56
C VAL A 21 -1.19 -16.11 -0.02
N ASP A 22 -2.40 -16.65 -0.08
CA ASP A 22 -3.57 -15.87 -0.44
C ASP A 22 -3.80 -14.70 0.54
N PRO A 23 -4.52 -13.65 0.13
CA PRO A 23 -4.83 -12.51 0.99
C PRO A 23 -5.33 -12.94 2.38
N PRO A 24 -4.67 -12.49 3.47
CA PRO A 24 -4.99 -12.97 4.82
C PRO A 24 -6.26 -12.31 5.39
N VAL A 25 -6.78 -11.28 4.71
CA VAL A 25 -7.97 -10.52 5.10
C VAL A 25 -8.80 -10.15 3.88
N VAL A 26 -10.07 -9.80 4.13
CA VAL A 26 -10.95 -9.24 3.11
C VAL A 26 -10.69 -7.74 2.97
N ALA A 27 -10.75 -7.24 1.73
CA ALA A 27 -10.63 -5.83 1.42
C ALA A 27 -11.73 -4.99 2.11
N VAL A 28 -11.33 -4.11 3.03
CA VAL A 28 -12.23 -3.12 3.63
C VAL A 28 -11.51 -1.78 3.72
N SER A 29 -11.79 -0.86 2.78
CA SER A 29 -11.51 0.56 2.98
C SER A 29 -12.82 1.33 2.93
N SER A 30 -12.95 2.30 3.83
CA SER A 30 -14.09 3.21 3.82
C SER A 30 -13.97 4.16 2.62
N PRO A 31 -15.10 4.58 2.03
CA PRO A 31 -15.14 5.76 1.17
C PRO A 31 -14.51 6.95 1.90
N ILE A 32 -13.92 7.86 1.13
CA ILE A 32 -13.45 9.14 1.67
C ILE A 32 -14.44 10.24 1.29
N GLU A 33 -14.44 11.33 2.06
CA GLU A 33 -15.27 12.50 1.75
C GLU A 33 -14.96 13.01 0.34
N PRO A 34 -15.96 13.29 -0.51
CA PRO A 34 -15.73 13.86 -1.82
C PRO A 34 -15.26 15.31 -1.73
N GLU A 35 -14.34 15.70 -2.59
CA GLU A 35 -13.87 17.08 -2.72
C GLU A 35 -14.75 17.86 -3.69
N ILE A 36 -15.03 19.12 -3.35
CA ILE A 36 -15.75 20.07 -4.22
C ILE A 36 -14.74 20.83 -5.09
N TRP A 37 -13.89 20.09 -5.79
CA TRP A 37 -12.89 20.69 -6.66
C TRP A 37 -13.45 20.96 -8.07
N PRO A 38 -13.20 22.15 -8.66
CA PRO A 38 -13.67 22.45 -10.02
C PRO A 38 -13.11 21.47 -11.06
N ARG A 39 -13.87 21.16 -12.11
CA ARG A 39 -13.37 20.39 -13.25
C ARG A 39 -12.90 21.35 -14.34
N TYR A 40 -11.61 21.32 -14.66
CA TYR A 40 -10.99 22.25 -15.62
C TYR A 40 -10.80 21.67 -17.03
N GLY A 41 -11.11 20.38 -17.22
CA GLY A 41 -10.98 19.69 -18.51
C GLY A 41 -11.17 18.18 -18.35
N ASN A 42 -10.63 17.40 -19.29
CA ASN A 42 -10.70 15.94 -19.29
C ASN A 42 -9.35 15.26 -19.02
N ASN A 43 -8.26 16.02 -18.79
CA ASN A 43 -7.01 15.43 -18.31
C ASN A 43 -7.22 14.86 -16.91
N CYS A 44 -6.51 13.79 -16.58
CA CYS A 44 -6.66 13.10 -15.32
C CYS A 44 -5.39 13.21 -14.48
N LEU A 45 -5.57 13.49 -13.19
CA LEU A 45 -4.50 13.46 -12.21
C LEU A 45 -4.63 12.19 -11.37
N VAL A 46 -3.54 11.45 -11.26
CA VAL A 46 -3.37 10.38 -10.27
C VAL A 46 -2.25 10.82 -9.34
N PHE A 47 -2.49 10.80 -8.04
CA PHE A 47 -1.43 11.06 -7.08
C PHE A 47 -1.26 9.97 -6.04
N PHE A 48 0.00 9.78 -5.65
CA PHE A 48 0.46 8.71 -4.78
C PHE A 48 0.93 9.29 -3.46
N PRO A 49 0.42 8.85 -2.29
CA PRO A 49 0.85 9.33 -0.99
C PRO A 49 2.17 8.66 -0.55
N THR A 50 3.13 8.53 -1.47
CA THR A 50 4.42 7.87 -1.25
C THR A 50 5.39 8.24 -2.35
N THR A 51 6.69 8.02 -2.09
CA THR A 51 7.78 8.09 -3.08
C THR A 51 8.41 6.72 -3.33
N ASN A 52 7.84 5.64 -2.77
CA ASN A 52 8.36 4.31 -2.97
C ASN A 52 7.95 3.77 -4.35
N GLU A 53 8.93 3.64 -5.24
CA GLU A 53 8.74 3.17 -6.62
C GLU A 53 8.11 1.77 -6.71
N ASP A 54 8.38 0.86 -5.76
CA ASP A 54 7.75 -0.47 -5.75
C ASP A 54 6.23 -0.41 -5.58
N LYS A 55 5.74 0.66 -4.94
CA LYS A 55 4.30 0.92 -4.77
C LYS A 55 3.69 1.68 -5.96
N ILE A 56 4.49 2.51 -6.63
CA ILE A 56 4.01 3.46 -7.64
C ILE A 56 3.97 2.83 -9.03
N VAL A 57 5.03 2.11 -9.41
CA VAL A 57 5.18 1.54 -10.75
C VAL A 57 4.00 0.64 -11.18
N PRO A 58 3.47 -0.26 -10.31
CA PRO A 58 2.29 -1.05 -10.66
C PRO A 58 1.08 -0.21 -11.08
N PHE A 59 0.83 0.91 -10.40
CA PHE A 59 -0.27 1.80 -10.75
C PHE A 59 -0.04 2.54 -12.06
N HIS A 60 1.20 2.95 -12.37
CA HIS A 60 1.48 3.61 -13.65
C HIS A 60 1.04 2.73 -14.82
N ASN A 61 1.34 1.43 -14.76
CA ASN A 61 0.92 0.47 -15.77
C ASN A 61 -0.60 0.30 -15.77
N HIS A 62 -1.19 0.13 -14.59
CA HIS A 62 -2.63 -0.04 -14.44
C HIS A 62 -3.43 1.12 -15.04
N PHE A 63 -3.12 2.37 -14.66
CA PHE A 63 -3.82 3.54 -15.18
C PHE A 63 -3.61 3.75 -16.67
N LYS A 64 -2.43 3.43 -17.22
CA LYS A 64 -2.20 3.50 -18.67
C LYS A 64 -3.06 2.48 -19.43
N ASN A 65 -3.24 1.28 -18.87
CA ASN A 65 -3.98 0.19 -19.51
C ASN A 65 -5.50 0.30 -19.32
N THR A 66 -5.95 0.96 -18.26
CA THR A 66 -7.38 1.11 -17.92
C THR A 66 -7.93 2.50 -18.17
N LYS A 67 -7.11 3.41 -18.72
CA LYS A 67 -7.51 4.79 -19.04
C LYS A 67 -8.74 4.78 -19.97
N PRO A 68 -9.87 5.38 -19.57
CA PRO A 68 -10.99 5.57 -20.46
C PRO A 68 -10.61 6.42 -21.70
N ASP A 69 -11.30 6.18 -22.83
CA ASP A 69 -11.03 6.88 -24.10
C ASP A 69 -11.29 8.39 -24.01
N ASP A 70 -12.24 8.81 -23.18
CA ASP A 70 -12.64 10.20 -22.98
C ASP A 70 -11.71 11.00 -22.06
N VAL A 71 -10.83 10.31 -21.32
CA VAL A 71 -9.78 10.93 -20.52
C VAL A 71 -8.66 11.44 -21.43
N GLY A 72 -8.16 12.64 -21.20
CA GLY A 72 -7.02 13.22 -21.91
C GLY A 72 -5.68 12.64 -21.45
N ILE A 73 -4.73 13.52 -21.14
CA ILE A 73 -3.41 13.17 -20.63
C ILE A 73 -3.51 12.68 -19.17
N LEU A 74 -2.75 11.64 -18.84
CA LEU A 74 -2.52 11.20 -17.46
C LEU A 74 -1.34 11.95 -16.85
N TYR A 75 -1.60 12.65 -15.74
CA TYR A 75 -0.60 13.28 -14.90
C TYR A 75 -0.41 12.43 -13.64
N PHE A 76 0.84 12.12 -13.32
CA PHE A 76 1.21 11.38 -12.12
C PHE A 76 1.98 12.29 -11.18
N LEU A 77 1.56 12.34 -9.91
CA LEU A 77 2.21 13.16 -8.89
C LEU A 77 2.50 12.34 -7.63
N ASN A 78 3.75 12.35 -7.18
CA ASN A 78 4.15 11.72 -5.94
C ASN A 78 4.09 12.77 -4.83
N ILE A 79 3.23 12.55 -3.83
CA ILE A 79 3.07 13.43 -2.66
C ILE A 79 3.52 12.64 -1.42
N PRO A 80 4.76 12.85 -0.92
CA PRO A 80 5.18 12.21 0.31
C PRO A 80 4.27 12.64 1.46
N VAL A 81 3.65 11.68 2.14
CA VAL A 81 2.87 11.93 3.36
C VAL A 81 3.57 11.33 4.58
N PRO A 82 3.49 11.98 5.75
CA PRO A 82 4.03 11.42 6.98
C PRO A 82 3.33 10.10 7.32
N ASP A 83 4.06 9.20 7.97
CA ASP A 83 3.55 7.94 8.50
C ASP A 83 2.86 8.10 9.88
N HIS A 84 2.74 9.35 10.36
CA HIS A 84 2.20 9.71 11.68
C HIS A 84 2.91 9.01 12.84
N GLY A 85 4.19 8.69 12.67
CA GLY A 85 4.96 7.97 13.67
C GLY A 85 4.53 6.51 13.82
N VAL A 86 3.86 5.93 12.81
CA VAL A 86 3.51 4.49 12.75
C VAL A 86 4.32 3.81 11.64
N PRO A 87 5.57 3.38 11.92
CA PRO A 87 6.39 2.65 10.96
C PRO A 87 5.77 1.32 10.51
N GLN A 88 5.14 0.58 11.43
CA GLN A 88 4.58 -0.74 11.15
C GLN A 88 3.15 -0.88 11.66
N PRO A 89 2.14 -0.77 10.77
CA PRO A 89 0.78 -1.16 11.12
C PRO A 89 0.65 -2.70 11.19
N TYR A 90 -0.21 -3.17 12.09
CA TYR A 90 -0.66 -4.56 12.20
C TYR A 90 -2.18 -4.63 12.04
N ASN A 91 -2.68 -5.76 11.57
CA ASN A 91 -4.12 -6.07 11.49
C ASN A 91 -4.91 -4.92 10.83
N GLU A 92 -5.98 -4.45 11.48
CA GLU A 92 -6.87 -3.42 10.94
C GLU A 92 -6.26 -2.00 10.86
N GLU A 93 -5.07 -1.77 11.43
CA GLU A 93 -4.38 -0.49 11.25
C GLU A 93 -3.81 -0.29 9.85
N GLY A 94 -3.60 -1.37 9.07
CA GLY A 94 -3.18 -1.27 7.67
C GLY A 94 -4.18 -0.47 6.82
N PRO A 95 -5.45 -0.92 6.71
CA PRO A 95 -6.47 -0.18 5.99
C PRO A 95 -6.73 1.24 6.53
N LYS A 96 -6.73 1.42 7.85
CA LYS A 96 -6.90 2.74 8.47
C LYS A 96 -5.75 3.69 8.10
N ALA A 97 -4.52 3.19 8.05
CA ALA A 97 -3.36 3.98 7.62
C ALA A 97 -3.47 4.36 6.14
N ALA A 98 -3.91 3.46 5.26
CA ALA A 98 -4.17 3.78 3.85
C ALA A 98 -5.19 4.93 3.70
N GLU A 99 -6.30 4.89 4.46
CA GLU A 99 -7.32 5.94 4.45
C GLU A 99 -6.74 7.29 4.95
N ARG A 100 -5.97 7.29 6.05
CA ARG A 100 -5.29 8.49 6.56
C ARG A 100 -4.36 9.10 5.52
N ARG A 101 -3.53 8.27 4.88
CA ARG A 101 -2.60 8.69 3.80
C ARG A 101 -3.34 9.34 2.64
N ALA A 102 -4.50 8.81 2.25
CA ALA A 102 -5.32 9.40 1.20
C ALA A 102 -5.82 10.81 1.58
N LYS A 103 -6.34 10.96 2.80
CA LYS A 103 -6.82 12.26 3.32
C LYS A 103 -5.70 13.29 3.41
N ASP A 104 -4.52 12.91 3.91
CA ASP A 104 -3.38 13.82 3.99
C ASP A 104 -2.88 14.24 2.61
N ALA A 105 -2.85 13.32 1.64
CA ALA A 105 -2.40 13.65 0.30
C ALA A 105 -3.32 14.65 -0.40
N LYS A 106 -4.64 14.62 -0.14
CA LYS A 106 -5.56 15.67 -0.62
C LYS A 106 -5.21 17.04 -0.05
N ARG A 107 -5.07 17.12 1.28
CA ARG A 107 -4.70 18.36 1.97
C ARG A 107 -3.38 18.92 1.44
N LEU A 108 -2.39 18.05 1.24
CA LEU A 108 -1.08 18.44 0.71
C LEU A 108 -1.13 18.84 -0.77
N LEU A 109 -2.01 18.23 -1.58
CA LEU A 109 -2.25 18.66 -2.95
C LEU A 109 -2.74 20.11 -2.97
N GLU A 110 -3.75 20.44 -2.18
CA GLU A 110 -4.30 21.81 -2.13
C GLU A 110 -3.27 22.83 -1.62
N GLN A 111 -2.53 22.45 -0.57
CA GLN A 111 -1.55 23.33 0.07
C GLN A 111 -0.34 23.61 -0.84
N ASN A 112 0.20 22.58 -1.49
CA ASN A 112 1.47 22.69 -2.21
C ASN A 112 1.28 22.90 -3.72
N TYR A 113 0.10 22.59 -4.26
CA TYR A 113 -0.18 22.60 -5.69
C TYR A 113 -1.54 23.28 -6.04
N PRO A 114 -1.87 24.46 -5.48
CA PRO A 114 -3.23 25.04 -5.53
C PRO A 114 -3.79 25.23 -6.95
N ASN A 115 -2.94 25.58 -7.92
CA ASN A 115 -3.36 25.83 -9.30
C ASN A 115 -3.01 24.68 -10.26
N TYR A 116 -2.47 23.56 -9.77
CA TYR A 116 -1.97 22.47 -10.62
C TYR A 116 -3.09 21.88 -11.47
N ARG A 117 -4.28 21.70 -10.90
CA ARG A 117 -5.44 21.15 -11.61
C ARG A 117 -5.92 22.08 -12.72
N GLU A 118 -5.92 23.38 -12.48
CA GLU A 118 -6.29 24.38 -13.50
C GLU A 118 -5.27 24.42 -14.64
N HIS A 119 -3.98 24.58 -14.31
CA HIS A 119 -2.91 24.68 -15.30
C HIS A 119 -2.83 23.46 -16.23
N HIS A 120 -3.15 22.27 -15.71
CA HIS A 120 -3.13 21.03 -16.47
C HIS A 120 -4.51 20.60 -17.00
N ARG A 121 -5.54 21.44 -16.89
CA ARG A 121 -6.93 21.15 -17.34
C ARG A 121 -7.46 19.83 -16.78
N ILE A 122 -7.19 19.58 -15.49
CA ILE A 122 -7.58 18.36 -14.80
C ILE A 122 -9.08 18.38 -14.50
N GLY A 123 -9.77 17.31 -14.91
CA GLY A 123 -11.11 16.99 -14.46
C GLY A 123 -11.05 15.87 -13.41
N PRO A 124 -10.93 14.59 -13.84
CA PRO A 124 -10.82 13.45 -12.94
C PRO A 124 -9.56 13.49 -12.07
N THR A 125 -9.71 13.21 -10.78
CA THR A 125 -8.61 13.13 -9.84
C THR A 125 -8.70 11.84 -9.02
N TYR A 126 -7.65 11.04 -9.04
CA TYR A 126 -7.55 9.79 -8.28
C TYR A 126 -6.40 9.82 -7.27
N ILE A 127 -6.59 9.07 -6.19
CA ILE A 127 -5.59 8.83 -5.16
C ILE A 127 -5.33 7.33 -5.12
N ALA A 128 -4.11 6.93 -5.42
CA ALA A 128 -3.72 5.53 -5.46
C ALA A 128 -2.79 5.23 -4.30
N VAL A 129 -3.21 4.35 -3.39
CA VAL A 129 -2.55 4.10 -2.10
C VAL A 129 -2.20 2.63 -1.97
N VAL A 130 -0.97 2.36 -1.54
CA VAL A 130 -0.53 1.02 -1.10
C VAL A 130 -0.01 1.17 0.31
N GLU A 131 -0.63 0.47 1.26
CA GLU A 131 -0.17 0.41 2.63
C GLU A 131 0.08 -1.03 3.06
N SER A 132 1.31 -1.31 3.48
CA SER A 132 1.70 -2.64 3.94
C SER A 132 1.51 -2.76 5.45
N ALA A 133 1.02 -3.92 5.86
CA ALA A 133 0.76 -4.27 7.25
C ALA A 133 1.03 -5.77 7.46
N TYR A 134 1.21 -6.16 8.71
CA TYR A 134 1.23 -7.57 9.08
C TYR A 134 -0.12 -7.99 9.63
N GLN A 135 -0.71 -9.05 9.07
CA GLN A 135 -1.80 -9.75 9.73
C GLN A 135 -1.18 -10.72 10.74
N ILE A 136 -1.55 -10.58 12.01
CA ILE A 136 -1.09 -11.47 13.09
C ILE A 136 -2.27 -12.16 13.79
N ASP A 137 -3.45 -11.55 13.77
CA ASP A 137 -4.63 -12.12 14.40
C ASP A 137 -5.34 -13.08 13.43
N GLY A 138 -5.78 -14.24 13.92
CA GLY A 138 -6.57 -15.18 13.11
C GLY A 138 -5.80 -15.85 11.95
N VAL A 139 -4.47 -15.83 12.00
CA VAL A 139 -3.57 -16.53 11.05
C VAL A 139 -2.58 -17.41 11.81
N ASP A 140 -2.17 -18.54 11.22
CA ASP A 140 -1.24 -19.47 11.86
C ASP A 140 0.20 -18.92 11.93
N ARG A 141 0.58 -18.11 10.93
CA ARG A 141 1.85 -17.41 10.84
C ARG A 141 1.59 -15.95 10.46
N PRO A 142 2.35 -14.98 10.98
CA PRO A 142 2.26 -13.60 10.54
C PRO A 142 2.44 -13.48 9.02
N VAL A 143 1.63 -12.63 8.41
CA VAL A 143 1.62 -12.41 6.95
C VAL A 143 1.81 -10.93 6.66
N ASP A 144 2.89 -10.57 5.97
CA ASP A 144 3.05 -9.23 5.36
C ASP A 144 2.17 -9.15 4.13
N TYR A 145 1.24 -8.19 4.11
CA TYR A 145 0.34 -7.96 2.99
C TYR A 145 0.22 -6.46 2.75
N ALA A 146 -0.41 -6.06 1.64
CA ALA A 146 -0.75 -4.68 1.37
C ALA A 146 -2.24 -4.47 1.13
N THR A 147 -2.77 -3.42 1.75
CA THR A 147 -4.06 -2.82 1.34
C THR A 147 -3.80 -1.86 0.20
N ILE A 148 -4.51 -2.06 -0.90
CA ILE A 148 -4.35 -1.31 -2.13
C ILE A 148 -5.68 -0.64 -2.44
N SER A 149 -5.70 0.69 -2.54
CA SER A 149 -6.93 1.45 -2.76
C SER A 149 -6.75 2.49 -3.85
N ILE A 150 -7.75 2.60 -4.72
CA ILE A 150 -7.91 3.71 -5.66
C ILE A 150 -9.14 4.49 -5.24
N TYR A 151 -8.95 5.74 -4.85
CA TYR A 151 -10.02 6.66 -4.49
C TYR A 151 -10.28 7.63 -5.63
N ASP A 152 -11.54 7.84 -6.00
CA ASP A 152 -11.95 9.01 -6.79
C ASP A 152 -12.15 10.17 -5.83
N ALA A 153 -11.28 11.17 -5.91
CA ALA A 153 -11.29 12.30 -4.99
C ALA A 153 -12.56 13.15 -5.11
N LEU A 154 -13.22 13.17 -6.27
CA LEU A 154 -14.40 14.00 -6.50
C LEU A 154 -15.71 13.29 -6.13
N THR A 155 -15.76 11.97 -6.21
CA THR A 155 -16.97 11.19 -5.90
C THR A 155 -16.91 10.49 -4.55
N GLY A 156 -15.73 10.41 -3.93
CA GLY A 156 -15.50 9.68 -2.69
C GLY A 156 -15.51 8.15 -2.87
N LYS A 157 -15.79 7.64 -4.07
CA LYS A 157 -15.82 6.22 -4.38
C LYS A 157 -14.43 5.61 -4.23
N VAL A 158 -14.39 4.37 -3.78
CA VAL A 158 -13.16 3.61 -3.59
C VAL A 158 -13.29 2.23 -4.22
N VAL A 159 -12.20 1.77 -4.81
CA VAL A 159 -11.96 0.37 -5.12
C VAL A 159 -10.78 -0.09 -4.28
N THR A 160 -10.91 -1.25 -3.65
CA THR A 160 -9.86 -1.81 -2.81
C THR A 160 -9.56 -3.25 -3.22
N ALA A 161 -8.28 -3.59 -3.19
CA ALA A 161 -7.77 -4.93 -3.28
C ALA A 161 -6.83 -5.20 -2.10
N ILE A 162 -6.63 -6.48 -1.78
CA ILE A 162 -5.60 -6.93 -0.84
C ILE A 162 -4.60 -7.73 -1.66
N SER A 163 -3.31 -7.44 -1.50
CA SER A 163 -2.28 -8.23 -2.16
C SER A 163 -2.24 -9.65 -1.63
N LYS A 164 -1.64 -10.56 -2.40
CA LYS A 164 -1.11 -11.79 -1.78
C LYS A 164 -0.16 -11.42 -0.64
N GLY A 165 -0.09 -12.30 0.34
CA GLY A 165 0.75 -12.11 1.51
C GLY A 165 2.06 -12.88 1.40
N VAL A 166 3.07 -12.49 2.19
CA VAL A 166 4.28 -13.31 2.42
C VAL A 166 4.35 -13.64 3.90
N THR A 167 4.44 -14.93 4.22
CA THR A 167 4.61 -15.33 5.62
C THR A 167 5.92 -14.80 6.18
N LEU A 168 5.99 -14.66 7.50
CA LEU A 168 7.27 -14.47 8.17
C LEU A 168 7.34 -15.35 9.41
N ASN A 169 8.54 -15.88 9.72
CA ASN A 169 8.78 -16.55 10.99
C ASN A 169 8.30 -15.65 12.15
N PRO A 170 7.42 -16.14 13.04
CA PRO A 170 6.82 -15.34 14.11
C PRO A 170 7.83 -14.58 14.97
N TRP A 171 9.02 -15.15 15.16
CA TRP A 171 10.06 -14.55 15.97
C TRP A 171 10.45 -13.14 15.50
N PHE A 172 10.57 -12.90 14.19
CA PHE A 172 10.93 -11.56 13.67
C PHE A 172 9.85 -10.51 13.94
N VAL A 173 8.58 -10.94 13.93
CA VAL A 173 7.44 -10.05 14.20
C VAL A 173 7.32 -9.79 15.71
N GLU A 174 7.51 -10.81 16.53
CA GLU A 174 7.56 -10.68 18.00
C GLU A 174 8.71 -9.78 18.44
N GLU A 175 9.89 -9.93 17.85
CA GLU A 175 11.05 -9.10 18.15
C GLU A 175 10.87 -7.65 17.66
N ALA A 176 10.17 -7.43 16.54
CA ALA A 176 9.80 -6.07 16.13
C ALA A 176 8.82 -5.43 17.13
N ARG A 177 7.86 -6.22 17.62
CA ARG A 177 6.87 -5.77 18.62
C ARG A 177 7.50 -5.53 19.99
N SER A 178 8.56 -6.25 20.35
CA SER A 178 9.28 -6.06 21.62
C SER A 178 9.94 -4.68 21.73
N GLN A 179 10.21 -4.02 20.59
CA GLN A 179 10.75 -2.66 20.54
C GLN A 179 9.73 -1.57 20.94
N GLY A 180 8.45 -1.92 21.05
CA GLY A 180 7.40 -1.04 21.54
C GLY A 180 6.40 -0.59 20.48
N PHE A 181 5.50 0.29 20.91
CA PHE A 181 4.30 0.67 20.18
C PHE A 181 4.08 2.18 20.18
N THR A 182 3.64 2.73 19.05
CA THR A 182 3.29 4.14 18.91
C THR A 182 2.07 4.46 19.75
N ASN A 183 2.20 5.42 20.67
CA ASN A 183 1.13 5.86 21.58
C ASN A 183 0.45 4.70 22.34
N GLY A 184 1.18 3.61 22.60
CA GLY A 184 0.66 2.42 23.28
C GLY A 184 -0.30 1.55 22.45
N ASN A 185 -0.53 1.86 21.18
CA ASN A 185 -1.40 1.06 20.32
C ASN A 185 -0.67 -0.21 19.83
N LYS A 186 -1.10 -1.38 20.31
CA LYS A 186 -0.51 -2.69 19.97
C LYS A 186 -0.56 -3.05 18.48
N ASN A 187 -1.36 -2.34 17.68
CA ASN A 187 -1.44 -2.48 16.23
C ASN A 187 -0.57 -1.45 15.48
N CYS A 188 0.27 -0.69 16.17
CA CYS A 188 1.19 0.31 15.60
C CYS A 188 2.60 0.11 16.19
N GLY A 189 3.43 -0.70 15.54
CA GLY A 189 4.81 -0.95 15.95
C GLY A 189 5.76 0.18 15.58
N VAL A 190 6.74 0.45 16.45
CA VAL A 190 7.80 1.45 16.21
C VAL A 190 8.96 0.90 15.37
N MET A 191 9.01 -0.42 15.18
CA MET A 191 10.01 -1.14 14.40
C MET A 191 9.30 -2.03 13.37
N THR A 192 9.87 -2.13 12.17
CA THR A 192 9.38 -3.05 11.14
C THR A 192 10.08 -4.41 11.27
N PRO A 193 9.40 -5.54 11.01
CA PRO A 193 10.04 -6.85 10.95
C PRO A 193 11.17 -6.93 9.92
N GLY A 194 11.07 -6.20 8.80
CA GLY A 194 12.15 -6.07 7.81
C GLY A 194 13.44 -5.47 8.40
N ALA A 195 13.32 -4.49 9.30
CA ALA A 195 14.48 -3.92 10.00
C ALA A 195 15.09 -4.91 11.01
N VAL A 196 14.27 -5.73 11.67
CA VAL A 196 14.75 -6.82 12.55
C VAL A 196 15.47 -7.89 11.73
N LEU A 197 14.90 -8.31 10.59
CA LEU A 197 15.51 -9.23 9.65
C LEU A 197 16.92 -8.77 9.23
N ALA A 198 17.04 -7.54 8.72
CA ALA A 198 18.32 -7.00 8.26
C ALA A 198 19.37 -6.83 9.39
N LYS A 199 18.92 -6.64 10.63
CA LYS A 199 19.80 -6.64 11.82
C LYS A 199 20.27 -8.05 12.20
N THR A 200 19.42 -9.04 12.00
CA THR A 200 19.65 -10.41 12.49
C THR A 200 20.44 -11.25 11.48
N ILE A 201 20.11 -11.12 10.19
CA ILE A 201 20.66 -11.95 9.12
C ILE A 201 21.53 -11.07 8.21
N LYS A 202 22.84 -11.30 8.25
CA LYS A 202 23.80 -10.56 7.43
C LYS A 202 23.49 -10.75 5.95
N GLY A 203 23.28 -9.63 5.25
CA GLY A 203 23.05 -9.60 3.80
C GLY A 203 21.59 -9.40 3.38
N VAL A 204 20.63 -9.48 4.32
CA VAL A 204 19.22 -9.18 4.03
C VAL A 204 19.02 -7.66 3.93
N ASP A 205 18.35 -7.21 2.85
CA ASP A 205 17.88 -5.84 2.69
C ASP A 205 16.48 -5.69 3.33
N ALA A 206 16.37 -4.79 4.31
CA ALA A 206 15.13 -4.53 5.05
C ALA A 206 13.92 -4.16 4.17
N GLN A 207 14.15 -3.63 2.96
CA GLN A 207 13.09 -3.22 2.03
C GLN A 207 12.83 -4.24 0.91
N LYS A 208 13.74 -5.19 0.70
CA LYS A 208 13.67 -6.16 -0.41
C LYS A 208 13.70 -7.63 0.03
N TRP A 209 13.59 -7.87 1.34
CA TRP A 209 13.66 -9.21 1.93
C TRP A 209 12.70 -10.23 1.31
N HIS A 210 11.58 -9.80 0.72
CA HIS A 210 10.62 -10.70 0.06
C HIS A 210 11.26 -11.58 -1.02
N GLU A 211 12.18 -11.02 -1.81
CA GLU A 211 12.84 -11.74 -2.90
C GLU A 211 13.72 -12.86 -2.35
N ASP A 212 14.49 -12.59 -1.29
CA ASP A 212 15.25 -13.64 -0.60
C ASP A 212 14.28 -14.66 0.03
N ALA A 213 13.27 -14.19 0.76
CA ALA A 213 12.41 -15.04 1.59
C ALA A 213 11.52 -16.01 0.81
N CYS A 214 11.01 -15.61 -0.36
CA CYS A 214 10.02 -16.40 -1.11
C CYS A 214 10.26 -16.41 -2.64
N GLY A 215 11.38 -15.89 -3.11
CA GLY A 215 11.74 -15.87 -4.53
C GLY A 215 10.90 -14.89 -5.37
N LYS A 216 10.09 -14.02 -4.75
CA LYS A 216 9.28 -13.01 -5.43
C LYS A 216 9.55 -11.61 -4.88
N ALA A 217 9.86 -10.69 -5.79
CA ALA A 217 9.99 -9.29 -5.42
C ALA A 217 8.63 -8.71 -4.96
N ARG A 218 8.67 -7.81 -3.97
CA ARG A 218 7.48 -7.11 -3.48
C ARG A 218 6.66 -6.45 -4.60
N ARG A 219 7.35 -5.87 -5.59
CA ARG A 219 6.71 -5.24 -6.74
C ARG A 219 5.85 -6.21 -7.55
N GLU A 220 6.30 -7.44 -7.74
CA GLU A 220 5.54 -8.47 -8.47
C GLU A 220 4.25 -8.85 -7.72
N ILE A 221 4.33 -8.97 -6.39
CA ILE A 221 3.18 -9.25 -5.53
C ILE A 221 2.15 -8.13 -5.61
N LEU A 222 2.61 -6.88 -5.65
CA LEU A 222 1.74 -5.70 -5.79
C LEU A 222 1.14 -5.59 -7.20
N ASP A 223 1.93 -5.84 -8.23
CA ASP A 223 1.49 -5.80 -9.64
C ASP A 223 0.38 -6.82 -9.91
N ASP A 224 0.53 -8.04 -9.37
CA ASP A 224 -0.50 -9.09 -9.47
C ASP A 224 -1.86 -8.66 -8.87
N ALA A 225 -1.85 -7.85 -7.80
CA ALA A 225 -3.05 -7.37 -7.15
C ALA A 225 -3.65 -6.13 -7.83
N ILE A 226 -2.81 -5.30 -8.45
CA ILE A 226 -3.20 -4.02 -9.05
C ILE A 226 -3.70 -4.17 -10.48
N LYS A 227 -3.10 -5.07 -11.28
CA LYS A 227 -3.32 -5.14 -12.73
C LYS A 227 -4.80 -5.26 -13.15
N ASP A 228 -5.60 -5.97 -12.36
CA ASP A 228 -7.01 -6.26 -12.64
C ASP A 228 -8.01 -5.43 -11.79
N MET A 229 -7.53 -4.43 -11.04
CA MET A 229 -8.42 -3.60 -10.23
C MET A 229 -9.41 -2.82 -11.12
N PRO A 230 -10.70 -2.74 -10.77
CA PRO A 230 -11.59 -1.84 -11.48
C PRO A 230 -11.26 -0.38 -11.13
N MET A 231 -11.54 0.53 -12.07
CA MET A 231 -11.54 1.96 -11.77
C MET A 231 -12.76 2.34 -10.91
N PRO A 232 -12.66 3.27 -9.93
CA PRO A 232 -13.79 3.64 -9.07
C PRO A 232 -14.99 4.26 -9.81
N GLN A 233 -14.78 4.69 -11.06
CA GLN A 233 -15.84 5.15 -11.94
C GLN A 233 -16.46 3.96 -12.67
N GLY A 234 -17.68 3.58 -12.27
CA GLY A 234 -18.55 2.76 -13.10
C GLY A 234 -18.97 3.53 -14.36
N LYS A 235 -18.99 2.85 -15.52
CA LYS A 235 -19.40 3.36 -16.85
C LYS A 235 -20.26 4.63 -16.77
N CYS A 236 -19.71 5.78 -17.17
CA CYS A 236 -20.51 6.94 -17.50
C CYS A 236 -21.45 6.52 -18.64
N LYS A 237 -22.72 6.25 -18.34
CA LYS A 237 -23.74 6.25 -19.38
C LYS A 237 -23.81 7.69 -19.87
N SER A 238 -23.37 7.90 -21.10
CA SER A 238 -23.70 9.08 -21.89
C SER A 238 -25.22 9.25 -21.86
N SER A 239 -25.70 10.24 -21.12
CA SER A 239 -27.05 10.79 -21.30
C SER A 239 -27.06 11.71 -22.50
#